data_AF-A0A7C6GKD6-F1
#
_entry.id   AF-A0A7C6GKD6-F1
#
_cell.length_a   1.000
_cell.length_b   1.000
_cell.length_c   1.000
_cell.angle_alpha   90.00
_cell.angle_beta   90.00
_cell.angle_gamma   90.00
#
_symmetry.space_group_name_H-M   'P 1'
#
loop_
_entity.id
_entity.type
_entity.pdbx_description
1 polymer ?
#
loop_
_entity_poly.entity_id
_entity_poly.type
_entity_poly.pdbx_seq_one_letter_code
_entity_poly.pdbx_strand_id
1 'polypeptide(L)'
;MKKLRIVALAFAVLLLAGCGTNYAQLEKELTEKASKYYEENIKDKVFNINNHEITLASLEAANVDISSFTKESCDKSSYVLIKLELDEEGKQKGDYQTETHLICGDYETGKK
;
A
#
# COMPACT_ATOMS: atom_id res chain seq x y z
N MET A 1 5.67 25.94 -23.61
CA MET A 1 4.63 26.14 -22.57
C MET A 1 3.43 25.22 -22.86
N LYS A 2 3.38 24.05 -22.22
CA LYS A 2 2.23 23.11 -22.21
C LYS A 2 2.17 22.53 -20.80
N LYS A 3 1.28 23.08 -19.95
CA LYS A 3 -0.04 22.54 -19.55
C LYS A 3 0.10 21.33 -18.62
N LEU A 4 -0.14 21.55 -17.31
CA LEU A 4 -1.33 21.10 -16.54
C LEU A 4 -1.26 19.58 -16.22
N ARG A 5 -1.44 19.05 -15.02
CA ARG A 5 -1.82 19.51 -13.67
C ARG A 5 -1.25 18.45 -12.73
N ILE A 6 -0.46 18.85 -11.73
CA ILE A 6 -0.10 17.94 -10.64
C ILE A 6 -1.38 17.74 -9.83
N VAL A 7 -2.07 16.62 -10.04
CA VAL A 7 -3.17 16.20 -9.16
C VAL A 7 -2.51 15.60 -7.93
N ALA A 8 -2.08 16.47 -7.02
CA ALA A 8 -1.80 16.07 -5.66
C ALA A 8 -3.16 15.70 -5.04
N LEU A 9 -3.49 14.41 -5.03
CA LEU A 9 -4.64 13.89 -4.30
C LEU A 9 -4.26 13.94 -2.80
N ALA A 10 -4.48 15.10 -2.19
CA ALA A 10 -4.27 15.30 -0.77
C ALA A 10 -5.32 14.47 -0.02
N PHE A 11 -4.88 13.34 0.55
CA PHE A 11 -5.65 12.60 1.54
C PHE A 11 -5.81 13.49 2.77
N ALA A 12 -7.03 13.98 3.00
CA ALA A 12 -7.38 14.70 4.21
C ALA A 12 -7.44 13.72 5.38
N VAL A 13 -6.31 13.56 6.09
CA VAL A 13 -6.25 12.75 7.30
C VAL A 13 -6.83 13.55 8.46
N LEU A 14 -8.08 13.26 8.81
CA LEU A 14 -8.72 13.75 10.03
C LEU A 14 -7.99 13.16 11.24
N LEU A 15 -7.10 13.96 11.84
CA LEU A 15 -6.39 13.65 13.08
C LEU A 15 -7.35 13.70 14.27
N LEU A 16 -8.00 12.57 14.57
CA LEU A 16 -8.63 12.33 15.87
C LEU A 16 -7.60 11.68 16.78
N ALA A 17 -6.77 12.51 17.40
CA ALA A 17 -5.88 12.12 18.49
C ALA A 17 -6.74 11.84 19.74
N GLY A 18 -7.01 10.56 20.00
CA GLY A 18 -7.51 10.02 21.26
C GLY A 18 -6.73 8.74 21.58
N CYS A 19 -6.81 8.25 22.81
CA CYS A 19 -6.01 7.14 23.35
C CYS A 19 -6.37 5.75 22.76
N GLY A 20 -6.36 5.63 21.44
CA GLY A 20 -6.66 4.42 20.67
C GLY A 20 -5.67 4.21 19.53
N THR A 21 -5.72 3.03 18.92
CA THR A 21 -4.86 2.62 17.81
C THR A 21 -4.85 3.67 16.69
N ASN A 22 -3.66 4.16 16.33
CA ASN A 22 -3.51 5.13 15.25
C ASN A 22 -3.49 4.41 13.89
N TYR A 23 -4.67 4.04 13.41
CA TYR A 23 -4.82 3.31 12.14
C TYR A 23 -4.26 4.07 10.94
N ALA A 24 -4.33 5.40 10.93
CA ALA A 24 -3.71 6.21 9.86
C ALA A 24 -2.19 6.01 9.79
N GLN A 25 -1.53 5.88 10.95
CA GLN A 25 -0.10 5.57 11.00
C GLN A 25 0.18 4.14 10.51
N LEU A 26 -0.67 3.16 10.86
CA LEU A 26 -0.54 1.79 10.36
C LEU A 26 -0.76 1.70 8.84
N GLU A 27 -1.77 2.40 8.29
CA GLU A 27 -1.99 2.46 6.85
C GLU A 27 -0.79 3.05 6.11
N LYS A 28 -0.23 4.13 6.64
CA LYS A 28 0.99 4.73 6.08
C LYS A 28 2.16 3.74 6.13
N GLU A 29 2.38 3.10 7.27
CA GLU A 29 3.44 2.11 7.44
C GLU A 29 3.29 0.92 6.46
N LEU A 30 2.06 0.43 6.28
CA LEU A 30 1.76 -0.66 5.36
C LEU A 30 2.05 -0.25 3.92
N THR A 31 1.64 0.96 3.55
CA THR A 31 1.93 1.57 2.24
C THR A 31 3.43 1.67 2.00
N GLU A 32 4.19 2.19 2.95
CA GLU A 32 5.65 2.36 2.83
C GLU A 32 6.36 1.00 2.69
N LYS A 33 6.01 0.01 3.52
CA LYS A 33 6.62 -1.32 3.46
C LYS A 33 6.30 -2.05 2.15
N ALA A 34 5.05 -2.01 1.70
CA ALA A 34 4.63 -2.64 0.46
C ALA A 34 5.27 -1.99 -0.77
N SER A 35 5.28 -0.66 -0.84
CA SER A 35 5.93 0.09 -1.93
C SER A 35 7.43 -0.22 -1.99
N LYS A 36 8.11 -0.26 -0.85
CA LYS A 36 9.53 -0.63 -0.80
C LYS A 36 9.75 -2.07 -1.27
N TYR A 37 8.93 -3.01 -0.80
CA TYR A 37 9.01 -4.41 -1.25
C TYR A 37 8.80 -4.53 -2.76
N TYR A 38 7.84 -3.81 -3.33
CA TYR A 38 7.60 -3.72 -4.76
C TYR A 38 8.84 -3.23 -5.51
N GLU A 39 9.41 -2.10 -5.09
CA GLU A 39 10.57 -1.50 -5.76
C GLU A 39 11.81 -2.41 -5.72
N GLU A 40 12.04 -3.08 -4.60
CA GLU A 40 13.22 -3.94 -4.42
C GLU A 40 13.08 -5.32 -5.09
N ASN A 41 11.85 -5.85 -5.25
CA ASN A 41 11.65 -7.25 -5.60
C ASN A 41 10.78 -7.50 -6.85
N ILE A 42 10.00 -6.52 -7.30
CA ILE A 42 8.96 -6.71 -8.31
C ILE A 42 9.14 -5.76 -9.50
N LYS A 43 9.45 -4.48 -9.27
CA LYS A 43 9.41 -3.40 -10.27
C LYS A 43 10.06 -3.69 -11.62
N ASP A 44 11.23 -4.32 -11.64
CA ASP A 44 12.00 -4.56 -12.87
C ASP A 44 11.66 -5.90 -13.55
N LYS A 45 10.69 -6.65 -13.02
CA LYS A 45 10.25 -7.93 -13.58
C LYS A 45 9.06 -7.71 -14.52
N VAL A 46 9.02 -8.51 -15.59
CA VAL A 46 7.90 -8.55 -16.53
C VAL A 46 6.82 -9.49 -15.99
N PHE A 47 5.66 -8.95 -15.64
CA PHE A 47 4.55 -9.74 -15.08
C PHE A 47 3.28 -9.73 -15.93
N ASN A 48 3.12 -8.78 -16.87
CA ASN A 48 1.86 -8.56 -17.61
C ASN A 48 0.62 -8.40 -16.70
N ILE A 49 0.83 -8.04 -15.43
CA ILE A 49 -0.21 -7.83 -14.43
C ILE A 49 -0.07 -6.37 -13.98
N ASN A 50 -1.14 -5.61 -14.10
CA ASN A 50 -1.16 -4.18 -13.78
C ASN A 50 -1.55 -3.91 -12.32
N ASN A 51 -1.90 -4.93 -11.55
CA ASN A 51 -2.38 -4.83 -10.19
C ASN A 51 -1.67 -5.87 -9.32
N HIS A 52 -0.81 -5.42 -8.40
CA HIS A 52 -0.11 -6.30 -7.48
C HIS A 52 -0.59 -6.10 -6.06
N GLU A 53 -1.13 -7.16 -5.46
CA GLU A 53 -1.45 -7.18 -4.05
C GLU A 53 -0.23 -7.61 -3.24
N ILE A 54 0.18 -6.75 -2.32
CA ILE A 54 1.25 -7.03 -1.37
C ILE A 54 0.62 -7.07 0.02
N THR A 55 0.40 -8.28 0.51
CA THR A 55 -0.26 -8.55 1.80
C THR A 55 0.74 -8.51 2.95
N LEU A 56 0.26 -8.31 4.19
CA LEU A 56 1.07 -8.49 5.39
C LEU A 56 1.66 -9.91 5.48
N ALA A 57 0.92 -10.94 5.06
CA ALA A 57 1.45 -12.31 4.95
C ALA A 57 2.66 -12.39 4.00
N SER A 58 2.60 -11.72 2.86
CA SER A 58 3.72 -11.71 1.89
C SER A 58 4.94 -10.95 2.41
N LEU A 59 4.72 -9.84 3.12
CA LEU A 59 5.78 -9.05 3.75
C LEU A 59 6.47 -9.85 4.87
N GLU A 60 5.70 -10.52 5.71
CA GLU A 60 6.23 -11.42 6.75
C GLU A 60 7.05 -12.56 6.13
N ALA A 61 6.54 -13.21 5.08
CA ALA A 61 7.26 -14.27 4.36
C ALA A 61 8.56 -13.76 3.72
N ALA A 62 8.62 -12.47 3.38
CA ALA A 62 9.82 -11.78 2.91
C ALA A 62 10.74 -11.27 4.05
N ASN A 63 10.46 -11.62 5.31
CA ASN A 63 11.18 -11.17 6.51
C ASN A 63 11.11 -9.64 6.76
N VAL A 64 10.08 -8.97 6.27
CA VAL A 64 9.79 -7.58 6.63
C VAL A 64 9.15 -7.57 8.02
N ASP A 65 9.66 -6.72 8.92
CA ASP A 65 9.08 -6.55 10.25
C ASP A 65 7.65 -5.99 10.17
N ILE A 66 6.69 -6.75 10.69
CA ILE A 66 5.26 -6.39 10.78
C ILE A 66 4.74 -6.38 12.23
N SER A 67 5.64 -6.22 13.20
CA SER A 67 5.32 -6.29 14.63
C SER A 67 4.28 -5.24 15.08
N SER A 68 4.31 -4.04 14.48
CA SER A 68 3.32 -2.97 14.67
C SER A 68 1.89 -3.44 14.35
N PHE A 69 1.70 -4.11 13.21
CA PHE A 69 0.42 -4.67 12.79
C PHE A 69 -0.03 -5.84 13.67
N THR A 70 0.91 -6.70 14.05
CA THR A 70 0.64 -7.85 14.91
C THR A 70 0.17 -7.40 16.30
N LYS A 71 0.83 -6.37 16.86
CA LYS A 71 0.47 -5.77 18.15
C LYS A 71 -0.96 -5.24 18.16
N GLU A 72 -1.39 -4.66 17.06
CA GLU A 72 -2.73 -4.09 16.89
C GLU A 72 -3.74 -5.10 16.32
N SER A 73 -3.38 -6.40 16.30
CA SER A 73 -4.22 -7.51 15.84
C SER A 73 -4.77 -7.33 14.42
N CYS A 74 -3.95 -6.80 13.52
CA CYS A 74 -4.30 -6.68 12.11
C CYS A 74 -4.29 -8.03 11.39
N ASP A 75 -5.27 -8.24 10.51
CA ASP A 75 -5.37 -9.45 9.69
C ASP A 75 -4.23 -9.48 8.67
N LYS A 76 -3.62 -10.65 8.49
CA LYS A 76 -2.52 -10.87 7.54
C LYS A 76 -2.97 -10.73 6.08
N SER A 77 -4.27 -10.75 5.80
CA SER A 77 -4.85 -10.43 4.50
C SER A 77 -4.85 -8.93 4.20
N SER A 78 -4.57 -8.05 5.18
CA SER A 78 -4.38 -6.61 4.92
C SER A 78 -3.30 -6.42 3.87
N TYR A 79 -3.53 -5.50 2.93
CA TYR A 79 -2.68 -5.38 1.75
C TYR A 79 -2.59 -3.96 1.21
N VAL A 80 -1.62 -3.76 0.32
CA VAL A 80 -1.55 -2.60 -0.56
C VAL A 80 -1.68 -3.10 -1.99
N LEU A 81 -2.59 -2.50 -2.74
CA LEU A 81 -2.72 -2.69 -4.17
C LEU A 81 -1.81 -1.71 -4.89
N ILE A 82 -0.75 -2.22 -5.49
CA ILE A 82 0.12 -1.45 -6.39
C ILE A 82 -0.49 -1.48 -7.79
N LYS A 83 -0.92 -0.32 -8.28
CA LYS A 83 -1.56 -0.15 -9.59
C LYS A 83 -0.54 0.43 -10.56
N LEU A 84 -0.25 -0.32 -11.60
CA LEU A 84 0.74 -0.02 -12.63
C LEU A 84 0.07 0.36 -13.94
N GLU A 85 0.68 1.27 -14.68
CA GLU A 85 0.55 1.30 -16.12
C GLU A 85 1.67 0.42 -16.70
N LEU A 86 1.34 -0.41 -17.69
CA LEU A 86 2.31 -1.26 -18.36
C LEU A 86 2.58 -0.77 -19.79
N ASP A 87 3.79 -1.01 -20.29
CA ASP A 87 4.11 -0.86 -21.71
C ASP A 87 3.74 -2.12 -22.51
N GLU A 88 4.05 -2.11 -23.81
CA GLU A 88 3.77 -3.22 -24.73
C GLU A 88 4.57 -4.49 -24.41
N GLU A 89 5.67 -4.37 -23.64
CA GLU A 89 6.50 -5.48 -23.18
C GLU A 89 6.09 -5.99 -21.80
N GLY A 90 5.07 -5.40 -21.18
CA GLY A 90 4.58 -5.79 -19.85
C GLY A 90 5.42 -5.27 -18.69
N LYS A 91 6.25 -4.25 -18.92
CA LYS A 91 7.04 -3.56 -17.89
C LYS A 91 6.29 -2.35 -17.35
N GLN A 92 6.60 -1.94 -16.13
CA GLN A 92 6.06 -0.70 -15.57
C GLN A 92 6.44 0.51 -16.44
N LYS A 93 5.44 1.31 -16.75
CA LYS A 93 5.56 2.60 -17.42
C LYS A 93 5.09 3.72 -16.49
N GLY A 94 5.90 4.75 -16.30
CA GLY A 94 5.56 5.90 -15.46
C GLY A 94 5.51 5.59 -13.96
N ASP A 95 4.92 6.50 -13.19
CA ASP A 95 4.73 6.33 -11.75
C ASP A 95 3.56 5.37 -11.46
N TYR A 96 3.65 4.62 -10.35
CA TYR A 96 2.57 3.74 -9.90
C TYR A 96 1.68 4.44 -8.86
N GLN A 97 0.47 3.91 -8.69
CA GLN A 97 -0.45 4.32 -7.62
C GLN A 97 -0.56 3.23 -6.56
N THR A 98 -0.95 3.62 -5.35
CA THR A 98 -1.19 2.69 -4.24
C THR A 98 -2.60 2.88 -3.68
N GLU A 99 -3.21 1.78 -3.26
CA GLU A 99 -4.44 1.77 -2.47
C GLU A 99 -4.26 0.82 -1.30
N THR A 100 -4.52 1.30 -0.08
CA THR A 100 -4.23 0.56 1.15
C THR A 100 -5.52 0.01 1.74
N HIS A 101 -5.50 -1.27 2.08
CA HIS A 101 -6.60 -2.01 2.68
C HIS A 101 -6.12 -2.63 3.99
N LEU A 102 -6.39 -1.95 5.09
CA LEU A 102 -6.00 -2.40 6.43
C LEU A 102 -7.20 -2.95 7.19
N ILE A 103 -7.08 -4.16 7.73
CA ILE A 103 -8.10 -4.81 8.55
C ILE A 103 -7.48 -5.06 9.92
N CYS A 104 -8.01 -4.46 10.99
CA CYS A 104 -7.55 -4.66 12.36
C CYS A 104 -8.74 -4.65 13.33
N GLY A 105 -9.13 -5.82 13.83
CA GLY A 105 -10.35 -5.94 14.65
C GLY A 105 -11.59 -5.42 13.91
N ASP A 106 -12.26 -4.41 14.49
CA ASP A 106 -13.44 -3.77 13.89
C ASP A 106 -13.11 -2.71 12.82
N TYR A 107 -11.83 -2.32 12.72
CA TYR A 107 -11.33 -1.36 11.74
C TYR A 107 -11.09 -2.03 10.40
N GLU A 108 -11.59 -1.41 9.33
CA GLU A 108 -11.34 -1.84 7.96
C GLU A 108 -11.31 -0.62 7.03
N THR A 109 -10.20 -0.42 6.32
CA THR A 109 -10.09 0.61 5.30
C THR A 109 -10.96 0.21 4.11
N GLY A 110 -11.91 1.07 3.73
CA GLY A 110 -12.78 0.84 2.59
C GLY A 110 -14.11 0.17 2.90
N LYS A 111 -14.59 0.20 4.17
CA LYS A 111 -16.03 0.06 4.44
C LYS A 111 -16.80 1.10 3.62
N LYS A 112 -17.30 0.66 2.47
CA LYS A 112 -18.36 1.32 1.71
C LYS A 112 -19.71 0.96 2.28
#